data_AF-A0A843HIB5-F1
#
_entry.id   AF-A0A843HIB5-F1
#
_cell.length_a   1.000
_cell.length_b   1.000
_cell.length_c   1.000
_cell.angle_alpha   90.00
_cell.angle_beta   90.00
_cell.angle_gamma   90.00
#
_symmetry.space_group_name_H-M   'P 1'
#
loop_
_entity.id
_entity.type
_entity.pdbx_description
1 polymer ?
#
loop_
_entity_poly.entity_id
_entity_poly.type
_entity_poly.pdbx_seq_one_letter_code
_entity_poly.pdbx_strand_id
1 'polypeptide(L)'
;MIKTQYTKRWWIENVGSMDIASSYPLTMLGQYMPMSSSRFLGDVKYPEQFSQLIKNYCCLFTLTIHNLYQVVTCDSYISRSKCTEIDPDCIVQNGRVSEASYLTINCTELDFDIISSVYDWDYIEVTNMRIYDRGYLPKAFIESIIELYAAKTTLKGEPDRVIEYMIKKGMLNSTYGMCVTDIVRDDAIFVDGEWDSIEADAFSQLNRYNKSFTRFLFYPWGVWITAHARHNLWEAILEFDDDYVYADTDSIKGINFNSHRKFFLKYNAGIERQLYNMCSWYGIDESKVAPKTKTGKKKLIGIWEEDAFYVKFRTIGAKRYLYEYENGELGLTVSGVNKSKALPYLLYKFANYDYNLVSLAYDTDPRKEKETKKAMQKVIQIHRENPDNYDQVFAHFDDSLEIPAGYSGKSIHTYVDSSYGCMVTDYLGNSHYCTELSYTHLEPAEYNFSMAKEYLDFLCGGIQRDVEI
;
A
#
# COMPACT_ATOMS: atom_id res chain seq x y z
N MET A 1 5.62 6.02 -22.21
CA MET A 1 6.17 7.36 -21.86
C MET A 1 5.06 8.07 -21.12
N ILE A 2 5.19 8.31 -19.81
CA ILE A 2 4.41 9.37 -19.16
C ILE A 2 4.56 10.57 -20.07
N LYS A 3 3.45 11.10 -20.60
CA LYS A 3 3.50 12.40 -21.24
C LYS A 3 3.84 13.39 -20.13
N THR A 4 5.13 13.59 -19.93
CA THR A 4 5.76 14.78 -19.37
C THR A 4 5.51 15.95 -20.31
N GLN A 5 4.25 16.16 -20.69
CA GLN A 5 3.79 17.30 -21.45
C GLN A 5 3.44 18.47 -20.55
N TYR A 6 3.96 18.56 -19.33
CA TYR A 6 4.03 19.83 -18.61
C TYR A 6 5.35 19.99 -17.84
N THR A 7 6.19 20.83 -18.44
CA THR A 7 7.23 21.68 -17.86
C THR A 7 8.65 21.11 -17.65
N LYS A 8 9.62 21.97 -17.96
CA LYS A 8 11.05 21.90 -17.64
C LYS A 8 11.35 21.85 -16.11
N ARG A 9 10.41 21.43 -15.27
CA ARG A 9 10.54 21.36 -13.80
C ARG A 9 10.47 19.91 -13.35
N TRP A 10 11.31 19.56 -12.37
CA TRP A 10 11.49 18.19 -11.86
C TRP A 10 10.41 17.76 -10.85
N TRP A 11 9.42 18.61 -10.58
CA TRP A 11 8.37 18.41 -9.57
C TRP A 11 7.06 19.06 -10.05
N ILE A 12 5.97 18.66 -9.39
CA ILE A 12 4.60 19.12 -9.62
C ILE A 12 4.21 20.05 -8.49
N GLU A 13 3.52 21.14 -8.80
CA GLU A 13 3.08 22.14 -7.81
C GLU A 13 1.60 21.98 -7.46
N ASN A 14 1.22 22.39 -6.26
CA ASN A 14 -0.17 22.43 -5.79
C ASN A 14 -0.89 21.07 -5.84
N VAL A 15 -0.25 20.04 -5.30
CA VAL A 15 -0.79 18.67 -5.27
C VAL A 15 -1.60 18.47 -4.00
N GLY A 16 -2.88 18.18 -4.13
CA GLY A 16 -3.70 17.74 -3.00
C GLY A 16 -3.58 16.23 -2.74
N SER A 17 -4.03 15.79 -1.58
CA SER A 17 -4.10 14.38 -1.17
C SER A 17 -5.44 14.12 -0.50
N MET A 18 -6.13 13.07 -0.92
CA MET A 18 -7.31 12.52 -0.24
C MET A 18 -7.01 11.08 0.17
N ASP A 19 -7.65 10.63 1.25
CA ASP A 19 -7.50 9.28 1.81
C ASP A 19 -8.87 8.67 2.14
N ILE A 20 -9.09 7.40 1.82
CA ILE A 20 -10.30 6.67 2.22
C ILE A 20 -10.17 6.27 3.69
N ALA A 21 -11.05 6.82 4.53
CA ALA A 21 -11.04 6.55 5.96
C ALA A 21 -11.29 5.08 6.29
N SER A 22 -10.23 4.29 6.49
CA SER A 22 -10.31 2.84 6.72
C SER A 22 -10.88 2.06 5.51
N SER A 23 -10.17 2.10 4.38
CA SER A 23 -10.55 1.45 3.11
C SER A 23 -10.92 -0.03 3.22
N TYR A 24 -10.05 -0.92 3.74
CA TYR A 24 -10.40 -2.34 3.85
C TYR A 24 -11.58 -2.61 4.79
N PRO A 25 -11.66 -1.99 6.00
CA PRO A 25 -12.87 -2.10 6.81
C PRO A 25 -14.15 -1.63 6.12
N LEU A 26 -14.11 -0.58 5.28
CA LEU A 26 -15.27 -0.17 4.50
C LEU A 26 -15.80 -1.31 3.65
N THR A 27 -14.93 -1.97 2.88
CA THR A 27 -15.35 -3.02 1.96
C THR A 27 -16.01 -4.18 2.70
N MET A 28 -15.51 -4.49 3.90
CA MET A 28 -16.06 -5.54 4.78
C MET A 28 -17.44 -5.20 5.35
N LEU A 29 -17.78 -3.91 5.46
CA LEU A 29 -19.05 -3.45 6.00
C LEU A 29 -20.10 -3.21 4.91
N GLY A 30 -19.78 -2.44 3.88
CA GLY A 30 -20.77 -1.89 2.96
C GLY A 30 -20.91 -2.63 1.63
N GLN A 31 -19.91 -3.43 1.24
CA GLN A 31 -19.84 -4.05 -0.08
C GLN A 31 -20.15 -5.55 -0.02
N TYR A 32 -20.54 -6.11 -1.16
CA TYR A 32 -20.90 -7.51 -1.23
C TYR A 32 -19.66 -8.40 -1.15
N MET A 33 -19.83 -9.62 -0.64
CA MET A 33 -18.78 -10.61 -0.46
C MET A 33 -19.26 -11.97 -0.98
N PRO A 34 -18.33 -12.90 -1.31
CA PRO A 34 -18.68 -14.27 -1.65
C PRO A 34 -19.21 -15.01 -0.40
N MET A 35 -20.48 -15.41 -0.40
CA MET A 35 -21.18 -16.00 0.75
C MET A 35 -21.63 -17.46 0.52
N SER A 36 -21.20 -18.08 -0.57
CA SER A 36 -21.47 -19.49 -0.87
C SER A 36 -20.17 -20.29 -1.04
N SER A 37 -20.29 -21.62 -1.12
CA SER A 37 -19.22 -22.43 -1.71
C SER A 37 -19.05 -22.09 -3.19
N SER A 38 -17.84 -22.29 -3.74
CA SER A 38 -17.58 -22.01 -5.15
C SER A 38 -18.35 -22.98 -6.04
N ARG A 39 -19.04 -22.47 -7.07
CA ARG A 39 -19.55 -23.28 -8.18
C ARG A 39 -18.61 -23.12 -9.37
N PHE A 40 -17.99 -24.21 -9.80
CA PHE A 40 -17.10 -24.22 -10.96
C PHE A 40 -17.90 -24.43 -12.24
N LEU A 41 -17.78 -23.51 -13.19
CA LEU A 41 -18.50 -23.53 -14.45
C LEU A 41 -17.60 -23.89 -15.65
N GLY A 42 -16.27 -23.88 -15.48
CA GLY A 42 -15.32 -24.12 -16.57
C GLY A 42 -15.19 -22.90 -17.50
N ASP A 43 -15.05 -23.14 -18.79
CA ASP A 43 -14.83 -22.08 -19.78
C ASP A 43 -16.14 -21.40 -20.19
N VAL A 44 -16.11 -20.08 -20.37
CA VAL A 44 -17.26 -19.28 -20.78
C VAL A 44 -17.09 -18.86 -22.24
N LYS A 45 -17.90 -19.44 -23.13
CA LYS A 45 -17.75 -19.26 -24.59
C LYS A 45 -18.60 -18.13 -25.18
N TYR A 46 -19.63 -17.67 -24.46
CA TYR A 46 -20.60 -16.71 -24.98
C TYR A 46 -20.54 -15.38 -24.18
N PRO A 47 -20.35 -14.22 -24.85
CA PRO A 47 -20.27 -12.92 -24.19
C PRO A 47 -21.50 -12.56 -23.33
N GLU A 48 -22.71 -12.94 -23.76
CA GLU A 48 -23.95 -12.69 -23.03
C GLU A 48 -23.98 -13.46 -21.71
N GLN A 49 -23.50 -14.72 -21.74
CA GLN A 49 -23.36 -15.53 -20.53
C GLN A 49 -22.36 -14.89 -19.58
N PHE A 50 -21.18 -14.48 -20.07
CA PHE A 50 -20.18 -13.82 -19.26
C PHE A 50 -20.73 -12.55 -18.59
N SER A 51 -21.40 -11.69 -19.37
CA SER A 51 -22.03 -10.46 -18.89
C SER A 51 -23.09 -10.72 -17.81
N GLN A 52 -23.90 -11.77 -17.97
CA GLN A 52 -24.86 -12.17 -16.95
C GLN A 52 -24.20 -12.68 -15.67
N LEU A 53 -23.08 -13.41 -15.76
CA LEU A 53 -22.37 -13.94 -14.61
C LEU A 53 -21.76 -12.81 -13.77
N ILE A 54 -20.93 -11.96 -14.38
CA ILE A 54 -20.26 -10.85 -13.67
C ILE A 54 -21.24 -9.83 -13.10
N LYS A 55 -22.43 -9.68 -13.69
CA LYS A 55 -23.49 -8.83 -13.16
C LYS A 55 -24.13 -9.37 -11.88
N ASN A 56 -24.26 -10.69 -11.76
CA ASN A 56 -25.10 -11.31 -10.72
C ASN A 56 -24.30 -12.00 -9.61
N TYR A 57 -23.04 -12.36 -9.85
CA TYR A 57 -22.23 -13.15 -8.91
C TYR A 57 -20.89 -12.50 -8.61
N CYS A 58 -20.31 -12.89 -7.48
CA CYS A 58 -18.86 -12.79 -7.29
C CYS A 58 -18.21 -13.81 -8.23
N CYS A 59 -17.38 -13.37 -9.17
CA CYS A 59 -16.74 -14.22 -10.16
C CYS A 59 -15.22 -14.23 -9.94
N LEU A 60 -14.59 -15.39 -10.03
CA LEU A 60 -13.14 -15.55 -10.12
C LEU A 60 -12.85 -16.39 -11.37
N PHE A 61 -12.01 -15.88 -12.26
CA PHE A 61 -11.73 -16.52 -13.54
C PHE A 61 -10.33 -16.18 -14.04
N THR A 62 -9.86 -16.99 -14.98
CA THR A 62 -8.66 -16.72 -15.76
C THR A 62 -9.06 -15.97 -17.01
N LEU A 63 -8.40 -14.84 -17.26
CA LEU A 63 -8.63 -13.97 -18.41
C LEU A 63 -7.37 -13.95 -19.26
N THR A 64 -7.50 -14.39 -20.50
CA THR A 64 -6.47 -14.18 -21.54
C THR A 64 -6.92 -13.03 -22.41
N ILE A 65 -6.06 -12.03 -22.62
CA ILE A 65 -6.35 -10.83 -23.43
C ILE A 65 -5.38 -10.78 -24.59
N HIS A 66 -5.90 -10.53 -25.79
CA HIS A 66 -5.10 -10.40 -27.01
C HIS A 66 -5.10 -8.96 -27.52
N ASN A 67 -3.91 -8.47 -27.87
CA ASN A 67 -3.65 -7.10 -28.35
C ASN A 67 -4.19 -6.03 -27.38
N LEU A 68 -3.80 -6.12 -26.11
CA LEU A 68 -4.15 -5.15 -25.08
C LEU A 68 -3.37 -3.85 -25.28
N TYR A 69 -4.05 -2.70 -25.21
CA TYR A 69 -3.42 -1.39 -25.10
C TYR A 69 -4.21 -0.44 -24.19
N GLN A 70 -3.49 0.38 -23.44
CA GLN A 70 -4.09 1.35 -22.52
C GLN A 70 -4.74 2.51 -23.28
N VAL A 71 -5.93 2.93 -22.84
CA VAL A 71 -6.70 4.02 -23.45
C VAL A 71 -6.87 5.26 -22.56
N VAL A 72 -6.48 5.17 -21.29
CA VAL A 72 -6.50 6.29 -20.34
C VAL A 72 -5.10 6.90 -20.19
N THR A 73 -5.00 8.15 -19.75
CA THR A 73 -3.70 8.84 -19.56
C THR A 73 -3.18 8.77 -18.12
N CYS A 74 -4.06 8.50 -17.15
CA CYS A 74 -3.75 8.56 -15.72
C CYS A 74 -2.79 7.46 -15.24
N ASP A 75 -3.16 6.18 -15.34
CA ASP A 75 -2.34 5.05 -14.85
C ASP A 75 -2.70 3.72 -15.55
N SER A 76 -1.86 2.70 -15.36
CA SER A 76 -2.06 1.34 -15.84
C SER A 76 -2.47 0.40 -14.69
N TYR A 77 -3.46 -0.47 -14.91
CA TYR A 77 -3.96 -1.35 -13.85
C TYR A 77 -3.19 -2.68 -13.71
N ILE A 78 -2.92 -3.38 -14.81
CA ILE A 78 -2.45 -4.77 -14.77
C ILE A 78 -0.99 -4.82 -14.29
N SER A 79 -0.72 -5.51 -13.19
CA SER A 79 0.66 -5.72 -12.71
C SER A 79 1.34 -6.83 -13.49
N ARG A 80 2.52 -6.56 -14.07
CA ARG A 80 3.29 -7.58 -14.81
C ARG A 80 3.56 -8.81 -13.96
N SER A 81 3.93 -8.62 -12.69
CA SER A 81 4.20 -9.71 -11.73
C SER A 81 2.99 -10.57 -11.36
N LYS A 82 1.78 -10.18 -11.77
CA LYS A 82 0.54 -10.94 -11.53
C LYS A 82 0.04 -11.65 -12.78
N CYS A 83 0.69 -11.44 -13.93
CA CYS A 83 0.40 -12.19 -15.14
C CYS A 83 1.02 -13.59 -15.00
N THR A 84 0.25 -14.63 -15.25
CA THR A 84 0.75 -16.01 -15.27
C THR A 84 1.49 -16.30 -16.58
N GLU A 85 1.07 -15.64 -17.65
CA GLU A 85 1.72 -15.66 -18.96
C GLU A 85 1.62 -14.25 -19.55
N ILE A 86 2.64 -13.81 -20.28
CA ILE A 86 2.65 -12.50 -20.92
C ILE A 86 3.69 -12.48 -22.04
N ASP A 87 3.38 -11.70 -23.08
CA ASP A 87 4.32 -11.30 -24.11
C ASP A 87 5.65 -10.77 -23.50
N PRO A 88 6.81 -11.34 -23.86
CA PRO A 88 8.11 -10.83 -23.41
C PRO A 88 8.38 -9.39 -23.87
N ASP A 89 7.81 -8.97 -24.99
CA ASP A 89 8.00 -7.64 -25.59
C ASP A 89 6.94 -6.61 -25.15
N CYS A 90 6.13 -6.93 -24.12
CA CYS A 90 5.11 -6.02 -23.61
C CYS A 90 5.72 -4.69 -23.12
N ILE A 91 4.96 -3.60 -23.24
CA ILE A 91 5.37 -2.30 -22.72
C ILE A 91 4.91 -2.17 -21.28
N VAL A 92 5.85 -1.89 -20.38
CA VAL A 92 5.64 -1.78 -18.94
C VAL A 92 6.02 -0.40 -18.45
N GLN A 93 5.17 0.18 -17.60
CA GLN A 93 5.43 1.45 -16.91
C GLN A 93 5.27 1.21 -15.41
N ASN A 94 6.33 1.47 -14.62
CA ASN A 94 6.32 1.26 -13.16
C ASN A 94 5.82 -0.13 -12.71
N GLY A 95 6.19 -1.18 -13.45
CA GLY A 95 5.78 -2.56 -13.17
C GLY A 95 4.36 -2.91 -13.61
N ARG A 96 3.64 -1.98 -14.26
CA ARG A 96 2.30 -2.18 -14.81
C ARG A 96 2.34 -2.28 -16.34
N VAL A 97 1.52 -3.14 -16.91
CA VAL A 97 1.44 -3.38 -18.35
C VAL A 97 0.61 -2.27 -19.00
N SER A 98 1.18 -1.54 -19.94
CA SER A 98 0.45 -0.58 -20.78
C SER A 98 0.03 -1.18 -22.13
N GLU A 99 0.87 -2.04 -22.72
CA GLU A 99 0.59 -2.70 -24.00
C GLU A 99 1.15 -4.13 -23.99
N ALA A 100 0.43 -5.09 -24.59
CA ALA A 100 0.91 -6.47 -24.78
C ALA A 100 0.18 -7.16 -25.94
N SER A 101 0.89 -7.93 -26.78
CA SER A 101 0.23 -8.74 -27.81
C SER A 101 -0.62 -9.87 -27.22
N TYR A 102 -0.21 -10.40 -26.07
CA TYR A 102 -1.05 -11.27 -25.24
C TYR A 102 -0.65 -11.21 -23.76
N LEU A 103 -1.61 -11.46 -22.87
CA LEU A 103 -1.36 -11.76 -21.46
C LEU A 103 -2.45 -12.63 -20.86
N THR A 104 -2.12 -13.36 -19.79
CA THR A 104 -3.03 -14.20 -19.00
C THR A 104 -2.95 -13.81 -17.53
N ILE A 105 -4.10 -13.58 -16.89
CA ILE A 105 -4.20 -13.18 -15.48
C ILE A 105 -5.42 -13.83 -14.79
N ASN A 106 -5.29 -14.14 -13.50
CA ASN A 106 -6.45 -14.49 -12.67
C ASN A 106 -7.03 -13.23 -12.03
N CYS A 107 -8.33 -13.01 -12.21
CA CYS A 107 -8.98 -11.78 -11.80
C CYS A 107 -10.42 -12.00 -11.33
N THR A 108 -10.94 -11.04 -10.56
CA THR A 108 -12.35 -10.98 -10.15
C THR A 108 -13.19 -10.19 -11.14
N GLU A 109 -14.52 -10.19 -10.98
CA GLU A 109 -15.39 -9.33 -11.77
C GLU A 109 -15.09 -7.83 -11.58
N LEU A 110 -14.62 -7.42 -10.40
CA LEU A 110 -14.26 -6.04 -10.09
C LEU A 110 -12.94 -5.65 -10.76
N ASP A 111 -11.99 -6.58 -10.82
CA ASP A 111 -10.74 -6.38 -11.55
C ASP A 111 -11.02 -6.22 -13.05
N PHE A 112 -11.93 -7.03 -13.61
CA PHE A 112 -12.33 -6.93 -15.01
C PHE A 112 -13.04 -5.61 -15.34
N ASP A 113 -13.85 -5.08 -14.43
CA ASP A 113 -14.49 -3.77 -14.59
C ASP A 113 -13.45 -2.64 -14.71
N ILE A 114 -12.40 -2.69 -13.88
CA ILE A 114 -11.27 -1.75 -13.98
C ILE A 114 -10.52 -1.96 -15.30
N ILE A 115 -10.19 -3.20 -15.67
CA ILE A 115 -9.50 -3.51 -16.94
C ILE A 115 -10.29 -2.94 -18.12
N SER A 116 -11.61 -3.11 -18.12
CA SER A 116 -12.51 -2.62 -19.18
C SER A 116 -12.62 -1.10 -19.25
N SER A 117 -12.24 -0.40 -18.17
CA SER A 117 -12.23 1.06 -18.12
C SER A 117 -10.87 1.66 -18.51
N VAL A 118 -9.79 0.88 -18.42
CA VAL A 118 -8.40 1.34 -18.57
C VAL A 118 -7.82 0.95 -19.93
N TYR A 119 -8.28 -0.16 -20.49
CA TYR A 119 -7.70 -0.75 -21.70
C TYR A 119 -8.75 -1.00 -22.77
N ASP A 120 -8.25 -1.16 -23.99
CA ASP A 120 -8.94 -1.74 -25.12
C ASP A 120 -8.15 -2.96 -25.63
N TRP A 121 -8.81 -3.83 -26.38
CA TRP A 121 -8.27 -5.11 -26.84
C TRP A 121 -9.05 -5.67 -28.03
N ASP A 122 -8.46 -6.62 -28.75
CA ASP A 122 -9.12 -7.26 -29.90
C ASP A 122 -10.15 -8.30 -29.43
N TYR A 123 -9.72 -9.24 -28.57
CA TYR A 123 -10.60 -10.24 -27.97
C TYR A 123 -10.04 -10.78 -26.66
N ILE A 124 -10.93 -11.43 -25.91
CA ILE A 124 -10.61 -12.09 -24.64
C ILE A 124 -11.07 -13.53 -24.64
N GLU A 125 -10.40 -14.36 -23.84
CA GLU A 125 -10.81 -15.71 -23.51
C GLU A 125 -11.02 -15.82 -22.00
N VAL A 126 -12.15 -16.42 -21.59
CA VAL A 126 -12.52 -16.58 -20.19
C VAL A 126 -12.57 -18.06 -19.84
N THR A 127 -11.60 -18.50 -19.03
CA THR A 127 -11.46 -19.89 -18.59
C THR A 127 -11.53 -20.00 -17.07
N ASN A 128 -11.69 -21.22 -16.56
CA ASN A 128 -11.71 -21.52 -15.12
C ASN A 128 -12.74 -20.73 -14.28
N MET A 129 -13.91 -20.40 -14.85
CA MET A 129 -14.92 -19.58 -14.18
C MET A 129 -15.43 -20.24 -12.90
N ARG A 130 -15.34 -19.51 -11.79
CA ARG A 130 -15.94 -19.83 -10.49
C ARG A 130 -16.87 -18.72 -10.06
N ILE A 131 -18.06 -19.09 -9.59
CA ILE A 131 -19.04 -18.13 -9.07
C ILE A 131 -19.38 -18.39 -7.61
N TYR A 132 -19.73 -17.31 -6.92
CA TYR A 132 -20.20 -17.29 -5.54
C TYR A 132 -21.42 -16.39 -5.42
N ASP A 133 -22.37 -16.78 -4.57
CA ASP A 133 -23.53 -15.93 -4.26
C ASP A 133 -23.07 -14.73 -3.44
N ARG A 134 -23.62 -13.55 -3.75
CA ARG A 134 -23.29 -12.29 -3.09
C ARG A 134 -24.05 -12.14 -1.78
N GLY A 135 -23.42 -11.55 -0.78
CA GLY A 135 -24.10 -11.10 0.45
C GLY A 135 -23.19 -10.29 1.34
N TYR A 136 -23.71 -9.83 2.48
CA TYR A 136 -22.90 -9.19 3.52
C TYR A 136 -22.15 -10.23 4.36
N LEU A 137 -21.01 -9.83 4.93
CA LEU A 137 -20.29 -10.65 5.92
C LEU A 137 -21.17 -10.99 7.13
N PRO A 138 -20.88 -12.08 7.86
CA PRO A 138 -21.65 -12.45 9.04
C PRO A 138 -21.76 -11.29 10.06
N LYS A 139 -22.97 -11.07 10.59
CA LYS A 139 -23.29 -9.94 11.50
C LYS A 139 -22.27 -9.77 12.62
N ALA A 140 -21.90 -10.86 13.30
CA ALA A 140 -20.94 -10.82 14.42
C ALA A 140 -19.57 -10.25 14.00
N PHE A 141 -19.13 -10.52 12.76
CA PHE A 141 -17.88 -10.00 12.25
C PHE A 141 -17.98 -8.51 11.93
N ILE A 142 -19.09 -8.10 11.30
CA ILE A 142 -19.44 -6.69 11.05
C ILE A 142 -19.46 -5.89 12.36
N GLU A 143 -20.14 -6.39 13.40
CA GLU A 143 -20.21 -5.72 14.70
C GLU A 143 -18.82 -5.57 15.34
N SER A 144 -17.96 -6.59 15.23
CA SER A 144 -16.58 -6.53 15.70
C SER A 144 -15.75 -5.44 14.98
N ILE A 145 -15.92 -5.30 13.66
CA ILE A 145 -15.23 -4.27 12.86
C ILE A 145 -15.72 -2.87 13.27
N ILE A 146 -17.03 -2.70 13.45
CA ILE A 146 -17.65 -1.45 13.91
C ILE A 146 -17.09 -1.04 15.28
N GLU A 147 -17.00 -1.97 16.23
CA GLU A 147 -16.43 -1.71 17.56
C GLU A 147 -14.96 -1.29 17.49
N LEU A 148 -14.15 -2.00 16.70
CA LEU A 148 -12.74 -1.66 16.49
C LEU A 148 -12.57 -0.29 15.83
N TYR A 149 -13.42 0.05 14.86
CA TYR A 149 -13.40 1.36 14.21
C TYR A 149 -13.82 2.49 15.17
N ALA A 150 -14.86 2.30 15.98
CA ALA A 150 -15.27 3.26 16.99
C ALA A 150 -14.16 3.49 18.04
N ALA A 151 -13.50 2.43 18.50
CA ALA A 151 -12.36 2.52 19.42
C ALA A 151 -11.18 3.28 18.79
N LYS A 152 -10.80 2.93 17.55
CA LYS A 152 -9.75 3.65 16.80
C LYS A 152 -10.07 5.15 16.68
N THR A 153 -11.32 5.48 16.34
CA THR A 153 -11.75 6.86 16.07
C THR A 153 -11.77 7.71 17.33
N THR A 154 -12.19 7.15 18.46
CA THR A 154 -12.25 7.87 19.74
C THR A 154 -10.89 8.05 20.41
N LEU A 155 -9.90 7.20 20.09
CA LEU A 155 -8.54 7.28 20.63
C LEU A 155 -7.58 8.14 19.78
N LYS A 156 -7.93 8.44 18.52
CA LYS A 156 -7.05 9.18 17.60
C LYS A 156 -6.77 10.61 18.13
N GLY A 157 -5.48 10.98 18.18
CA GLY A 157 -5.04 12.33 18.55
C GLY A 157 -4.79 12.54 20.04
N GLU A 158 -4.78 11.47 20.84
CA GLU A 158 -4.60 11.52 22.29
C GLU A 158 -3.16 11.21 22.70
N PRO A 159 -2.39 12.20 23.21
CA PRO A 159 -0.98 12.02 23.54
C PRO A 159 -0.72 10.88 24.53
N ASP A 160 -1.59 10.73 25.54
CA ASP A 160 -1.44 9.72 26.60
C ASP A 160 -1.92 8.32 26.18
N ARG A 161 -2.58 8.20 25.02
CA ARG A 161 -3.20 6.95 24.54
C ARG A 161 -2.72 6.53 23.16
N VAL A 162 -1.56 7.03 22.73
CA VAL A 162 -0.96 6.68 21.44
C VAL A 162 -0.78 5.16 21.31
N ILE A 163 -0.35 4.47 22.37
CA ILE A 163 -0.19 3.00 22.35
C ILE A 163 -1.53 2.28 22.16
N GLU A 164 -2.57 2.66 22.92
CA GLU A 164 -3.92 2.08 22.79
C GLU A 164 -4.48 2.30 21.38
N TYR A 165 -4.32 3.52 20.84
CA TYR A 165 -4.70 3.85 19.48
C TYR A 165 -4.00 2.95 18.46
N MET A 166 -2.68 2.77 18.59
CA MET A 166 -1.89 1.92 17.68
C MET A 166 -2.33 0.45 17.74
N ILE A 167 -2.62 -0.08 18.94
CA ILE A 167 -3.16 -1.43 19.11
C ILE A 167 -4.51 -1.56 18.39
N LYS A 168 -5.45 -0.64 18.62
CA LYS A 168 -6.79 -0.71 18.00
C LYS A 168 -6.74 -0.53 16.49
N LYS A 169 -5.87 0.36 15.98
CA LYS A 169 -5.59 0.49 14.55
C LYS A 169 -5.03 -0.80 13.97
N GLY A 170 -4.08 -1.44 14.68
CA GLY A 170 -3.51 -2.73 14.30
C GLY A 170 -4.58 -3.83 14.24
N MET A 171 -5.39 -4.00 15.29
CA MET A 171 -6.47 -4.99 15.33
C MET A 171 -7.49 -4.80 14.21
N LEU A 172 -7.89 -3.55 13.92
CA LEU A 172 -8.80 -3.24 12.83
C LEU A 172 -8.21 -3.69 11.48
N ASN A 173 -6.95 -3.37 11.21
CA ASN A 173 -6.28 -3.77 9.96
C ASN A 173 -6.06 -5.30 9.89
N SER A 174 -5.85 -5.96 11.04
CA SER A 174 -5.70 -7.42 11.12
C SER A 174 -6.97 -8.19 10.76
N THR A 175 -8.16 -7.56 10.77
CA THR A 175 -9.40 -8.23 10.33
C THR A 175 -9.31 -8.73 8.89
N TYR A 176 -8.70 -7.94 8.00
CA TYR A 176 -8.33 -8.36 6.64
C TYR A 176 -7.17 -9.36 6.66
N GLY A 177 -6.09 -9.06 7.39
CA GLY A 177 -4.88 -9.89 7.38
C GLY A 177 -5.12 -11.34 7.83
N MET A 178 -6.05 -11.55 8.76
CA MET A 178 -6.46 -12.89 9.19
C MET A 178 -7.27 -13.63 8.11
N CYS A 179 -7.98 -12.93 7.21
CA CYS A 179 -8.70 -13.56 6.11
C CYS A 179 -7.74 -14.14 5.06
N VAL A 180 -6.60 -13.46 4.82
CA VAL A 180 -5.60 -13.85 3.81
C VAL A 180 -4.34 -14.46 4.43
N THR A 181 -4.45 -15.00 5.65
CA THR A 181 -3.32 -15.70 6.28
C THR A 181 -2.90 -16.85 5.39
N ASP A 182 -1.60 -16.93 5.09
CA ASP A 182 -1.09 -17.98 4.23
C ASP A 182 -1.33 -19.34 4.88
N ILE A 183 -2.06 -20.19 4.15
CA ILE A 183 -2.51 -21.51 4.60
C ILE A 183 -1.45 -22.55 4.27
N VAL A 184 -0.73 -22.37 3.16
CA VAL A 184 0.25 -23.33 2.64
C VAL A 184 1.63 -22.85 3.04
N ARG A 185 2.29 -23.57 3.93
CA ARG A 185 3.61 -23.20 4.45
C ARG A 185 4.53 -24.39 4.49
N ASP A 186 5.79 -24.16 4.20
CA ASP A 186 6.83 -25.18 4.41
C ASP A 186 6.93 -25.48 5.90
N ASP A 187 7.10 -26.75 6.24
CA ASP A 187 7.31 -27.17 7.61
C ASP A 187 8.78 -26.94 7.96
N ALA A 188 9.04 -26.01 8.88
CA ALA A 188 10.39 -25.82 9.42
C ALA A 188 10.75 -27.00 10.32
N ILE A 189 11.84 -27.69 10.00
CA ILE A 189 12.39 -28.78 10.79
C ILE A 189 13.76 -28.40 11.33
N PHE A 190 14.11 -28.97 12.48
CA PHE A 190 15.42 -28.78 13.08
C PHE A 190 16.12 -30.14 13.15
N VAL A 191 17.17 -30.31 12.35
CA VAL A 191 17.90 -31.56 12.21
C VAL A 191 19.39 -31.27 12.33
N ASP A 192 20.09 -32.05 13.16
CA ASP A 192 21.55 -31.96 13.36
C ASP A 192 22.12 -30.58 13.69
N GLY A 193 21.32 -29.72 14.33
CA GLY A 193 21.73 -28.37 14.73
C GLY A 193 21.41 -27.28 13.71
N GLU A 194 20.83 -27.63 12.56
CA GLU A 194 20.47 -26.71 11.49
C GLU A 194 18.95 -26.67 11.27
N TRP A 195 18.45 -25.49 10.86
CA TRP A 195 17.07 -25.35 10.39
C TRP A 195 17.00 -25.73 8.92
N ASP A 196 16.09 -26.64 8.59
CA ASP A 196 15.76 -27.04 7.23
C ASP A 196 14.24 -26.86 7.00
N SER A 197 13.78 -26.98 5.77
CA SER A 197 12.38 -26.81 5.39
C SER A 197 11.89 -28.00 4.57
N ILE A 198 10.76 -28.57 4.97
CA ILE A 198 10.04 -29.56 4.16
C ILE A 198 9.02 -28.81 3.31
N GLU A 199 9.10 -28.99 1.99
CA GLU A 199 8.18 -28.39 1.03
C GLU A 199 6.72 -28.72 1.38
N ALA A 200 5.87 -27.71 1.32
CA ALA A 200 4.46 -27.82 1.66
C ALA A 200 3.65 -28.72 0.70
N ASP A 201 2.95 -29.72 1.23
CA ASP A 201 1.84 -30.35 0.52
C ASP A 201 0.61 -29.42 0.56
N ALA A 202 0.51 -28.55 -0.44
CA ALA A 202 -0.57 -27.58 -0.58
C ALA A 202 -1.96 -28.23 -0.52
N PHE A 203 -2.16 -29.40 -1.13
CA PHE A 203 -3.47 -30.06 -1.15
C PHE A 203 -3.87 -30.54 0.24
N SER A 204 -2.94 -31.20 0.95
CA SER A 204 -3.17 -31.69 2.31
C SER A 204 -3.43 -30.54 3.29
N GLN A 205 -2.63 -29.47 3.24
CA GLN A 205 -2.81 -28.31 4.12
C GLN A 205 -4.13 -27.58 3.86
N LEU A 206 -4.48 -27.33 2.59
CA LEU A 206 -5.76 -26.74 2.22
C LEU A 206 -6.95 -27.61 2.66
N ASN A 207 -6.86 -28.93 2.48
CA ASN A 207 -7.92 -29.85 2.89
C ASN A 207 -8.10 -29.85 4.42
N ARG A 208 -6.99 -29.84 5.19
CA ARG A 208 -6.99 -29.74 6.65
C ARG A 208 -7.61 -28.42 7.11
N TYR A 209 -7.16 -27.30 6.56
CA TYR A 209 -7.71 -25.98 6.86
C TYR A 209 -9.21 -25.91 6.56
N ASN A 210 -9.63 -26.38 5.39
CA ASN A 210 -11.02 -26.30 4.96
C ASN A 210 -11.99 -27.19 5.74
N LYS A 211 -11.50 -28.28 6.34
CA LYS A 211 -12.28 -29.18 7.22
C LYS A 211 -12.22 -28.80 8.69
N SER A 212 -11.41 -27.81 9.08
CA SER A 212 -11.28 -27.43 10.48
C SER A 212 -12.56 -26.79 11.01
N PHE A 213 -13.07 -27.30 12.13
CA PHE A 213 -14.19 -26.72 12.86
C PHE A 213 -13.85 -25.38 13.54
N THR A 214 -12.56 -25.08 13.70
CA THR A 214 -12.10 -23.80 14.25
C THR A 214 -11.91 -22.73 13.17
N ARG A 215 -12.10 -23.07 11.89
CA ARG A 215 -12.03 -22.11 10.79
C ARG A 215 -13.25 -21.19 10.85
N PHE A 216 -13.01 -19.92 11.17
CA PHE A 216 -14.07 -18.90 11.23
C PHE A 216 -13.95 -17.82 10.14
N LEU A 217 -12.85 -17.80 9.37
CA LEU A 217 -12.64 -16.90 8.24
C LEU A 217 -12.61 -17.66 6.92
N PHE A 218 -13.08 -17.00 5.87
CA PHE A 218 -13.13 -17.53 4.52
C PHE A 218 -12.15 -16.76 3.63
N TYR A 219 -11.12 -17.46 3.12
CA TYR A 219 -10.05 -16.84 2.34
C TYR A 219 -10.53 -15.97 1.16
N PRO A 220 -11.55 -16.40 0.37
CA PRO A 220 -12.12 -15.56 -0.68
C PRO A 220 -12.63 -14.20 -0.20
N TRP A 221 -13.08 -14.03 1.05
CA TRP A 221 -13.42 -12.68 1.55
C TRP A 221 -12.22 -11.74 1.42
N GLY A 222 -11.01 -12.20 1.71
CA GLY A 222 -9.78 -11.43 1.52
C GLY A 222 -9.54 -10.99 0.08
N VAL A 223 -9.82 -11.87 -0.89
CA VAL A 223 -9.70 -11.56 -2.33
C VAL A 223 -10.64 -10.41 -2.69
N TRP A 224 -11.92 -10.50 -2.32
CA TRP A 224 -12.91 -9.46 -2.63
C TRP A 224 -12.74 -8.18 -1.82
N ILE A 225 -12.21 -8.24 -0.59
CA ILE A 225 -11.82 -7.05 0.19
C ILE A 225 -10.83 -6.21 -0.60
N THR A 226 -9.77 -6.84 -1.13
CA THR A 226 -8.76 -6.09 -1.90
C THR A 226 -9.27 -5.67 -3.28
N ALA A 227 -10.12 -6.47 -3.93
CA ALA A 227 -10.70 -6.14 -5.23
C ALA A 227 -11.62 -4.92 -5.13
N HIS A 228 -12.51 -4.88 -4.13
CA HIS A 228 -13.34 -3.73 -3.84
C HIS A 228 -12.52 -2.49 -3.48
N ALA A 229 -11.48 -2.64 -2.66
CA ALA A 229 -10.63 -1.51 -2.30
C ALA A 229 -9.90 -0.91 -3.51
N ARG A 230 -9.40 -1.77 -4.42
CA ARG A 230 -8.83 -1.32 -5.70
C ARG A 230 -9.87 -0.63 -6.56
N HIS A 231 -11.07 -1.22 -6.68
CA HIS A 231 -12.17 -0.64 -7.45
C HIS A 231 -12.55 0.77 -6.96
N ASN A 232 -12.73 0.93 -5.64
CA ASN A 232 -13.01 2.22 -5.00
C ASN A 232 -11.90 3.27 -5.27
N LEU A 233 -10.62 2.86 -5.25
CA LEU A 233 -9.50 3.75 -5.56
C LEU A 233 -9.47 4.11 -7.06
N TRP A 234 -9.74 3.13 -7.93
CA TRP A 234 -9.74 3.33 -9.38
C TRP A 234 -10.86 4.23 -9.87
N GLU A 235 -12.02 4.26 -9.21
CA GLU A 235 -13.04 5.27 -9.48
C GLU A 235 -12.47 6.70 -9.34
N ALA A 236 -11.62 6.94 -8.33
CA ALA A 236 -10.99 8.24 -8.14
C ALA A 236 -9.84 8.49 -9.13
N ILE A 237 -9.04 7.46 -9.45
CA ILE A 237 -7.95 7.59 -10.45
C ILE A 237 -8.52 7.95 -11.82
N LEU A 238 -9.60 7.30 -12.24
CA LEU A 238 -10.27 7.56 -13.51
C LEU A 238 -10.98 8.93 -13.52
N GLU A 239 -11.52 9.38 -12.39
CA GLU A 239 -12.08 10.74 -12.27
C GLU A 239 -11.01 11.83 -12.42
N PHE A 240 -9.81 11.60 -11.89
CA PHE A 240 -8.72 12.57 -11.96
C PHE A 240 -8.15 12.68 -13.37
N ASP A 241 -8.10 11.58 -14.12
CA ASP A 241 -7.63 11.55 -15.51
C ASP A 241 -6.27 12.28 -15.65
N ASP A 242 -6.19 13.33 -16.48
CA ASP A 242 -4.96 14.14 -16.67
C ASP A 242 -4.49 14.89 -15.40
N ASP A 243 -5.35 15.09 -14.40
CA ASP A 243 -5.02 15.71 -13.11
C ASP A 243 -4.40 14.71 -12.11
N TYR A 244 -4.34 13.42 -12.44
CA TYR A 244 -3.77 12.37 -11.60
C TYR A 244 -2.24 12.51 -11.47
N VAL A 245 -1.73 12.32 -10.25
CA VAL A 245 -0.29 12.34 -9.97
C VAL A 245 0.21 11.03 -9.38
N TYR A 246 -0.48 10.49 -8.37
CA TYR A 246 -0.05 9.29 -7.67
C TYR A 246 -1.17 8.70 -6.82
N ALA A 247 -1.22 7.37 -6.68
CA ALA A 247 -2.05 6.69 -5.69
C ALA A 247 -1.28 5.61 -4.93
N ASP A 248 -1.68 5.37 -3.68
CA ASP A 248 -1.18 4.25 -2.87
C ASP A 248 -2.28 3.74 -1.95
N THR A 249 -2.68 2.50 -2.18
CA THR A 249 -3.60 1.67 -1.36
C THR A 249 -5.00 2.25 -1.19
N ASP A 250 -5.11 3.39 -0.52
CA ASP A 250 -6.32 4.09 -0.14
C ASP A 250 -6.22 5.62 -0.29
N SER A 251 -5.10 6.12 -0.79
CA SER A 251 -4.86 7.54 -1.04
C SER A 251 -4.71 7.87 -2.52
N ILE A 252 -5.19 9.05 -2.91
CA ILE A 252 -4.99 9.64 -4.23
C ILE A 252 -4.39 11.03 -4.11
N LYS A 253 -3.46 11.36 -4.99
CA LYS A 253 -2.79 12.64 -5.12
C LYS A 253 -2.94 13.14 -6.56
N GLY A 254 -3.21 14.42 -6.68
CA GLY A 254 -3.52 15.05 -7.96
C GLY A 254 -3.46 16.57 -7.88
N ILE A 255 -3.63 17.21 -9.01
CA ILE A 255 -3.77 18.66 -9.11
C ILE A 255 -5.25 19.03 -9.25
N ASN A 256 -5.55 20.33 -9.29
CA ASN A 256 -6.89 20.86 -9.58
C ASN A 256 -8.07 20.33 -8.74
N PHE A 257 -7.84 19.71 -7.57
CA PHE A 257 -8.83 19.07 -6.67
C PHE A 257 -10.23 19.69 -6.57
N ASN A 258 -10.34 21.01 -6.64
CA ASN A 258 -11.62 21.71 -6.65
C ASN A 258 -12.55 21.26 -7.79
N SER A 259 -12.02 20.88 -8.96
CA SER A 259 -12.80 20.34 -10.10
C SER A 259 -13.46 19.00 -9.72
N HIS A 260 -12.75 18.14 -9.01
CA HIS A 260 -13.18 16.79 -8.62
C HIS A 260 -14.02 16.75 -7.33
N ARG A 261 -14.27 17.90 -6.68
CA ARG A 261 -15.03 17.95 -5.42
C ARG A 261 -16.42 17.31 -5.53
N LYS A 262 -17.08 17.45 -6.69
CA LYS A 262 -18.40 16.84 -6.93
C LYS A 262 -18.35 15.32 -6.92
N PHE A 263 -17.28 14.73 -7.46
CA PHE A 263 -17.05 13.29 -7.41
C PHE A 263 -16.98 12.80 -5.97
N PHE A 264 -16.12 13.39 -5.13
CA PHE A 264 -15.97 12.97 -3.73
C PHE A 264 -17.27 13.10 -2.93
N LEU A 265 -18.05 14.16 -3.13
CA LEU A 265 -19.36 14.32 -2.50
C LEU A 265 -20.34 13.21 -2.93
N LYS A 266 -20.37 12.87 -4.23
CA LYS A 266 -21.23 11.81 -4.77
C LYS A 266 -20.79 10.43 -4.27
N TYR A 267 -19.49 10.13 -4.30
CA TYR A 267 -18.93 8.89 -3.79
C TYR A 267 -19.26 8.71 -2.30
N ASN A 268 -18.99 9.73 -1.48
CA ASN A 268 -19.25 9.69 -0.04
C ASN A 268 -20.74 9.47 0.28
N ALA A 269 -21.65 10.10 -0.46
CA ALA A 269 -23.09 9.87 -0.33
C ALA A 269 -23.51 8.45 -0.78
N GLY A 270 -22.80 7.86 -1.74
CA GLY A 270 -22.95 6.46 -2.14
C GLY A 270 -22.54 5.50 -1.02
N ILE A 271 -21.37 5.72 -0.42
CA ILE A 271 -20.86 4.93 0.72
C ILE A 271 -21.80 5.01 1.92
N GLU A 272 -22.29 6.21 2.27
CA GLU A 272 -23.28 6.37 3.35
C GLU A 272 -24.52 5.50 3.12
N ARG A 273 -25.07 5.53 1.91
CA ARG A 273 -26.23 4.71 1.55
C ARG A 273 -25.92 3.21 1.64
N GLN A 274 -24.76 2.78 1.17
CA GLN A 274 -24.35 1.37 1.24
C GLN A 274 -24.27 0.89 2.70
N LEU A 275 -23.64 1.69 3.57
CA LEU A 275 -23.53 1.39 4.99
C LEU A 275 -24.89 1.37 5.69
N TYR A 276 -25.78 2.31 5.37
CA TYR A 276 -27.12 2.35 5.97
C TYR A 276 -28.00 1.19 5.51
N ASN A 277 -27.86 0.75 4.26
CA ASN A 277 -28.51 -0.48 3.78
C ASN A 277 -28.04 -1.71 4.58
N MET A 278 -26.73 -1.83 4.85
CA MET A 278 -26.20 -2.89 5.70
C MET A 278 -26.73 -2.78 7.14
N CYS A 279 -26.74 -1.57 7.70
CA CYS A 279 -27.27 -1.33 9.04
C CYS A 279 -28.74 -1.75 9.13
N SER A 280 -29.56 -1.36 8.15
CA SER A 280 -30.96 -1.75 8.05
C SER A 280 -31.13 -3.27 7.94
N TRP A 281 -30.34 -3.92 7.08
CA TRP A 281 -30.36 -5.38 6.89
C TRP A 281 -30.10 -6.14 8.20
N TYR A 282 -29.16 -5.70 9.02
CA TYR A 282 -28.81 -6.36 10.28
C TYR A 282 -29.48 -5.79 11.54
N GLY A 283 -30.26 -4.71 11.42
CA GLY A 283 -30.82 -3.99 12.56
C GLY A 283 -29.74 -3.36 13.45
N ILE A 284 -28.70 -2.80 12.85
CA ILE A 284 -27.61 -2.08 13.53
C ILE A 284 -27.94 -0.59 13.49
N ASP A 285 -27.74 0.12 14.60
CA ASP A 285 -27.86 1.58 14.64
C ASP A 285 -26.81 2.24 13.72
N GLU A 286 -27.29 3.04 12.75
CA GLU A 286 -26.48 3.81 11.79
C GLU A 286 -25.46 4.72 12.48
N SER A 287 -25.72 5.15 13.72
CA SER A 287 -24.77 5.96 14.49
C SER A 287 -23.45 5.23 14.75
N LYS A 288 -23.45 3.89 14.74
CA LYS A 288 -22.27 3.08 15.01
C LYS A 288 -21.25 3.05 13.86
N VAL A 289 -21.68 3.22 12.61
CA VAL A 289 -20.77 3.34 11.46
C VAL A 289 -20.23 4.78 11.29
N ALA A 290 -20.77 5.73 12.06
CA ALA A 290 -20.35 7.13 12.08
C ALA A 290 -20.02 7.61 13.52
N PRO A 291 -19.08 6.95 14.24
CA PRO A 291 -18.70 7.32 15.59
C PRO A 291 -18.23 8.78 15.66
N LYS A 292 -18.44 9.40 16.81
CA LYS A 292 -17.96 10.76 17.07
C LYS A 292 -16.51 10.73 17.56
N THR A 293 -15.69 11.64 17.05
CA THR A 293 -14.39 11.96 17.66
C THR A 293 -14.59 12.54 19.07
N LYS A 294 -13.50 12.68 19.83
CA LYS A 294 -13.53 13.39 21.11
C LYS A 294 -14.01 14.83 21.01
N THR A 295 -13.77 15.48 19.88
CA THR A 295 -14.28 16.83 19.57
C THR A 295 -15.75 16.85 19.12
N GLY A 296 -16.43 15.69 19.11
CA GLY A 296 -17.84 15.56 18.75
C GLY A 296 -18.12 15.47 17.24
N LYS A 297 -17.10 15.51 16.38
CA LYS A 297 -17.25 15.41 14.93
C LYS A 297 -17.58 13.97 14.54
N LYS A 298 -18.69 13.75 13.83
CA LYS A 298 -19.02 12.44 13.25
C LYS A 298 -17.98 12.06 12.19
N LYS A 299 -17.55 10.81 12.20
CA LYS A 299 -16.61 10.22 11.23
C LYS A 299 -17.22 8.97 10.65
N LEU A 300 -17.84 9.10 9.49
CA LEU A 300 -18.35 7.96 8.73
C LEU A 300 -17.16 7.14 8.20
N ILE A 301 -17.23 5.83 8.32
CA ILE A 301 -16.19 4.95 7.77
C ILE A 301 -16.22 4.93 6.23
N GLY A 302 -15.06 4.90 5.60
CA GLY A 302 -14.90 4.65 4.18
C GLY A 302 -15.16 5.81 3.23
N ILE A 303 -15.37 7.01 3.76
CA ILE A 303 -15.45 8.22 2.93
C ILE A 303 -14.04 8.71 2.57
N TRP A 304 -13.93 9.37 1.42
CA TRP A 304 -12.77 10.19 1.09
C TRP A 304 -12.71 11.41 2.00
N GLU A 305 -11.59 11.56 2.70
CA GLU A 305 -11.28 12.72 3.54
C GLU A 305 -10.04 13.45 3.00
N GLU A 306 -10.00 14.77 3.16
CA GLU A 306 -8.80 15.56 2.91
C GLU A 306 -7.68 15.08 3.85
N ASP A 307 -6.52 14.76 3.26
CA ASP A 307 -5.35 14.25 3.94
C ASP A 307 -4.27 15.33 4.07
N ALA A 308 -3.83 15.88 2.93
CA ALA A 308 -2.76 16.86 2.88
C ALA A 308 -2.80 17.73 1.62
N PHE A 309 -2.05 18.83 1.64
CA PHE A 309 -1.76 19.64 0.47
C PHE A 309 -0.25 19.92 0.40
N TYR A 310 0.31 19.79 -0.80
CA TYR A 310 1.73 19.93 -1.07
C TYR A 310 1.96 21.05 -2.07
N VAL A 311 2.81 22.02 -1.71
CA VAL A 311 3.20 23.11 -2.62
C VAL A 311 4.14 22.60 -3.71
N LYS A 312 4.97 21.61 -3.39
CA LYS A 312 5.81 20.86 -4.34
C LYS A 312 5.72 19.37 -4.04
N PHE A 313 5.69 18.57 -5.09
CA PHE A 313 5.62 17.11 -5.01
C PHE A 313 6.44 16.47 -6.13
N ARG A 314 7.29 15.51 -5.81
CA ARG A 314 8.04 14.71 -6.79
C ARG A 314 7.91 13.24 -6.42
N THR A 315 7.49 12.42 -7.37
CA THR A 315 7.48 10.97 -7.25
C THR A 315 8.39 10.37 -8.32
N ILE A 316 9.07 9.29 -7.95
CA ILE A 316 9.85 8.46 -8.87
C ILE A 316 9.28 7.04 -8.96
N GLY A 317 8.05 6.85 -8.46
CA GLY A 317 7.32 5.58 -8.50
C GLY A 317 6.77 5.16 -7.15
N ALA A 318 6.38 3.89 -7.07
CA ALA A 318 5.68 3.34 -5.92
C ALA A 318 6.45 3.55 -4.61
N LYS A 319 5.81 4.22 -3.64
CA LYS A 319 6.33 4.52 -2.30
C LYS A 319 7.69 5.21 -2.29
N ARG A 320 7.97 6.03 -3.31
CA ARG A 320 9.17 6.86 -3.44
C ARG A 320 8.80 8.27 -3.89
N TYR A 321 8.52 9.15 -2.92
CA TYR A 321 8.14 10.52 -3.20
C TYR A 321 8.62 11.50 -2.12
N LEU A 322 8.92 12.73 -2.56
CA LEU A 322 9.36 13.89 -1.79
C LEU A 322 8.34 15.02 -1.95
N TYR A 323 8.05 15.76 -0.89
CA TYR A 323 7.02 16.79 -0.92
C TYR A 323 7.31 17.93 0.07
N GLU A 324 6.79 19.11 -0.23
CA GLU A 324 6.86 20.31 0.62
C GLU A 324 5.45 20.71 1.03
N TYR A 325 5.22 20.95 2.32
CA TYR A 325 3.97 21.48 2.85
C TYR A 325 3.91 23.01 2.77
N GLU A 326 2.71 23.59 2.90
CA GLU A 326 2.53 25.06 2.89
C GLU A 326 3.28 25.79 4.02
N ASN A 327 3.54 25.11 5.13
CA ASN A 327 4.30 25.69 6.23
C ASN A 327 5.81 25.82 5.92
N GLY A 328 6.29 25.19 4.84
CA GLY A 328 7.70 25.11 4.42
C GLY A 328 8.43 23.87 4.95
N GLU A 329 7.73 22.91 5.56
CA GLU A 329 8.29 21.63 6.00
C GLU A 329 8.43 20.67 4.82
N LEU A 330 9.58 20.02 4.71
CA LEU A 330 9.84 18.99 3.72
C LEU A 330 9.45 17.62 4.28
N GLY A 331 8.95 16.73 3.44
CA GLY A 331 8.56 15.38 3.82
C GLY A 331 9.03 14.35 2.80
N LEU A 332 9.27 13.13 3.27
CA LEU A 332 9.82 12.03 2.49
C LEU A 332 9.05 10.74 2.77
N THR A 333 8.69 10.04 1.70
CA THR A 333 8.20 8.65 1.76
C THR A 333 9.04 7.78 0.84
N VAL A 334 9.83 6.89 1.44
CA VAL A 334 10.66 5.89 0.75
C VAL A 334 10.52 4.57 1.49
N SER A 335 9.97 3.55 0.83
CA SER A 335 9.80 2.23 1.44
C SER A 335 11.14 1.60 1.83
N GLY A 336 11.26 1.16 3.09
CA GLY A 336 12.49 0.55 3.61
C GLY A 336 13.53 1.54 4.13
N VAL A 337 13.21 2.84 4.18
CA VAL A 337 14.08 3.90 4.70
C VAL A 337 13.43 4.60 5.87
N ASN A 338 14.22 4.91 6.90
CA ASN A 338 13.76 5.73 8.01
C ASN A 338 13.83 7.22 7.63
N LYS A 339 12.65 7.81 7.39
CA LYS A 339 12.52 9.23 7.02
C LYS A 339 13.14 10.22 8.00
N SER A 340 13.17 9.92 9.31
CA SER A 340 13.78 10.83 10.30
C SER A 340 15.31 10.86 10.23
N LYS A 341 15.94 9.94 9.50
CA LYS A 341 17.38 9.93 9.24
C LYS A 341 17.73 10.35 7.81
N ALA A 342 16.97 9.84 6.85
CA ALA A 342 17.23 10.09 5.43
C ALA A 342 16.99 11.56 5.05
N LEU A 343 15.89 12.16 5.50
CA LEU A 343 15.56 13.53 5.12
C LEU A 343 16.57 14.56 5.65
N PRO A 344 17.04 14.49 6.91
CA PRO A 344 18.19 15.29 7.37
C PRO A 344 19.44 15.14 6.50
N TYR A 345 19.76 13.92 6.05
CA TYR A 345 20.90 13.69 5.16
C TYR A 345 20.72 14.41 3.82
N LEU A 346 19.54 14.34 3.21
CA LEU A 346 19.27 15.03 1.93
C LEU A 346 19.42 16.55 2.07
N LEU A 347 18.89 17.13 3.15
CA LEU A 347 18.99 18.56 3.43
C LEU A 347 20.45 19.00 3.70
N TYR A 348 21.21 18.19 4.43
CA TYR A 348 22.63 18.44 4.66
C TYR A 348 23.43 18.34 3.36
N LYS A 349 23.21 17.27 2.59
CA LYS A 349 24.02 16.91 1.41
C LYS A 349 23.76 17.82 0.21
N PHE A 350 22.49 18.13 -0.07
CA PHE A 350 22.10 18.83 -1.30
C PHE A 350 21.67 20.28 -1.07
N ALA A 351 21.30 20.62 0.18
CA ALA A 351 20.81 21.95 0.53
C ALA A 351 21.70 22.70 1.53
N ASN A 352 22.89 22.14 1.85
CA ASN A 352 23.90 22.76 2.73
C ASN A 352 23.38 23.17 4.12
N TYR A 353 22.38 22.48 4.66
CA TYR A 353 21.90 22.70 6.02
C TYR A 353 22.90 22.15 7.06
N ASP A 354 22.96 22.76 8.25
CA ASP A 354 23.66 22.18 9.39
C ASP A 354 23.00 20.85 9.79
N TYR A 355 23.76 19.75 9.78
CA TYR A 355 23.22 18.41 10.03
C TYR A 355 22.64 18.26 11.43
N ASN A 356 23.23 18.87 12.46
CA ASN A 356 22.71 18.78 13.82
C ASN A 356 21.34 19.46 13.94
N LEU A 357 21.17 20.62 13.27
CA LEU A 357 19.91 21.33 13.21
C LEU A 357 18.81 20.49 12.55
N VAL A 358 19.06 19.95 11.34
CA VAL A 358 18.05 19.17 10.62
C VAL A 358 17.78 17.83 11.27
N SER A 359 18.80 17.17 11.83
CA SER A 359 18.62 15.92 12.60
C SER A 359 17.72 16.15 13.83
N LEU A 360 17.90 17.26 14.56
CA LEU A 360 17.02 17.63 15.67
C LEU A 360 15.62 18.01 15.20
N ALA A 361 15.49 18.71 14.06
CA ALA A 361 14.19 19.12 13.53
C ALA A 361 13.28 17.93 13.18
N TYR A 362 13.86 16.84 12.68
CA TYR A 362 13.12 15.63 12.28
C TYR A 362 13.18 14.48 13.30
N ASP A 363 13.72 14.71 14.51
CA ASP A 363 13.74 13.72 15.59
C ASP A 363 12.30 13.40 16.04
N THR A 364 12.01 12.11 16.21
CA THR A 364 10.67 11.61 16.57
C THR A 364 10.55 11.27 18.07
N ASP A 365 11.59 11.52 18.87
CA ASP A 365 11.55 11.30 20.32
C ASP A 365 10.54 12.27 20.97
N PRO A 366 9.44 11.78 21.55
CA PRO A 366 8.41 12.63 22.14
C PRO A 366 8.96 13.46 23.32
N ARG A 367 10.06 13.05 23.95
CA ARG A 367 10.69 13.78 25.05
C ARG A 367 11.38 15.07 24.60
N LYS A 368 11.66 15.22 23.30
CA LYS A 368 12.34 16.38 22.71
C LYS A 368 11.41 17.30 21.92
N GLU A 369 10.09 17.11 22.02
CA GLU A 369 9.10 17.79 21.18
C GLU A 369 9.25 19.32 21.14
N LYS A 370 9.68 19.93 22.25
CA LYS A 370 9.87 21.37 22.34
C LYS A 370 11.11 21.83 21.57
N GLU A 371 12.21 21.09 21.68
CA GLU A 371 13.46 21.31 20.96
C GLU A 371 13.29 21.08 19.47
N THR A 372 12.61 19.99 19.07
CA THR A 372 12.37 19.65 17.67
C THR A 372 11.52 20.72 16.97
N LYS A 373 10.44 21.20 17.60
CA LYS A 373 9.63 22.31 17.06
C LYS A 373 10.42 23.59 16.83
N LYS A 374 11.31 23.94 17.78
CA LYS A 374 12.19 25.12 17.63
C LYS A 374 13.20 24.95 16.50
N ALA A 375 13.81 23.77 16.40
CA ALA A 375 14.73 23.44 15.31
C ALA A 375 14.02 23.50 13.95
N MET A 376 12.81 22.94 13.85
CA MET A 376 11.99 23.00 12.64
C MET A 376 11.65 24.43 12.22
N GLN A 377 11.26 25.30 13.15
CA GLN A 377 11.03 26.71 12.86
C GLN A 377 12.26 27.40 12.26
N LYS A 378 13.46 27.07 12.76
CA LYS A 378 14.71 27.61 12.22
C LYS A 378 15.02 27.06 10.83
N VAL A 379 14.79 25.76 10.59
CA VAL A 379 14.92 25.16 9.25
C VAL A 379 13.99 25.85 8.25
N ILE A 380 12.72 26.04 8.61
CA ILE A 380 11.72 26.73 7.78
C ILE A 380 12.13 28.19 7.52
N GLN A 381 12.67 28.89 8.52
CA GLN A 381 13.14 30.26 8.35
C GLN A 381 14.29 30.34 7.33
N ILE A 382 15.29 29.45 7.45
CA ILE A 382 16.42 29.37 6.51
C ILE A 382 15.91 29.08 5.08
N HIS A 383 14.94 28.17 4.95
CA HIS A 383 14.33 27.84 3.67
C HIS A 383 13.62 29.05 3.05
N ARG A 384 12.83 29.79 3.84
CA ARG A 384 12.14 31.00 3.35
C ARG A 384 13.10 32.08 2.87
N GLU A 385 14.28 32.16 3.46
CA GLU A 385 15.34 33.10 3.03
C GLU A 385 16.06 32.61 1.76
N ASN A 386 16.11 31.29 1.52
CA ASN A 386 16.80 30.68 0.38
C ASN A 386 15.99 29.51 -0.22
N PRO A 387 14.89 29.78 -0.95
CA PRO A 387 13.98 28.73 -1.43
C PRO A 387 14.63 27.72 -2.39
N ASP A 388 15.65 28.16 -3.13
CA ASP A 388 16.41 27.35 -4.08
C ASP A 388 17.11 26.14 -3.42
N ASN A 389 17.28 26.18 -2.10
CA ASN A 389 17.87 25.09 -1.34
C ASN A 389 17.03 23.80 -1.45
N TYR A 390 15.70 23.90 -1.36
CA TYR A 390 14.86 22.71 -1.53
C TYR A 390 14.83 22.25 -2.99
N ASP A 391 14.91 23.18 -3.95
CA ASP A 391 14.96 22.84 -5.38
C ASP A 391 16.15 21.92 -5.69
N GLN A 392 17.28 22.11 -5.02
CA GLN A 392 18.42 21.20 -5.12
C GLN A 392 18.11 19.80 -4.57
N VAL A 393 17.43 19.71 -3.43
CA VAL A 393 17.01 18.40 -2.88
C VAL A 393 16.05 17.70 -3.82
N PHE A 394 15.05 18.44 -4.33
CA PHE A 394 14.11 17.92 -5.30
C PHE A 394 14.83 17.46 -6.56
N ALA A 395 15.79 18.22 -7.10
CA ALA A 395 16.53 17.88 -8.31
C ALA A 395 17.29 16.55 -8.19
N HIS A 396 17.92 16.29 -7.05
CA HIS A 396 18.70 15.06 -6.78
C HIS A 396 17.85 13.88 -6.27
N PHE A 397 16.53 14.05 -6.11
CA PHE A 397 15.62 12.96 -5.76
C PHE A 397 15.23 12.15 -7.01
N ASP A 398 16.18 11.40 -7.55
CA ASP A 398 16.03 10.56 -8.74
C ASP A 398 16.47 9.11 -8.48
N ASP A 399 16.37 8.25 -9.51
CA ASP A 399 16.72 6.83 -9.40
C ASP A 399 18.22 6.56 -9.18
N SER A 400 19.09 7.57 -9.24
CA SER A 400 20.53 7.46 -8.91
C SER A 400 20.85 7.79 -7.45
N LEU A 401 19.84 8.19 -6.66
CA LEU A 401 20.06 8.58 -5.27
C LEU A 401 20.54 7.40 -4.39
N GLU A 402 21.65 7.62 -3.70
CA GLU A 402 22.20 6.70 -2.71
C GLU A 402 22.12 7.33 -1.31
N ILE A 403 21.62 6.55 -0.34
CA ILE A 403 21.55 6.95 1.07
C ILE A 403 22.53 6.06 1.85
N PRO A 404 23.62 6.62 2.39
CA PRO A 404 24.62 5.83 3.11
C PRO A 404 24.04 5.14 4.35
N ALA A 405 24.70 4.05 4.78
CA ALA A 405 24.27 3.21 5.89
C ALA A 405 23.94 3.96 7.19
N GLY A 406 24.69 5.00 7.52
CA GLY A 406 24.44 5.83 8.71
C GLY A 406 23.13 6.64 8.67
N TYR A 407 22.58 6.88 7.48
CA TYR A 407 21.45 7.78 7.24
C TYR A 407 20.19 7.09 6.72
N SER A 408 20.29 5.85 6.23
CA SER A 408 19.13 5.08 5.78
C SER A 408 18.21 4.68 6.93
N GLY A 409 18.78 4.44 8.12
CA GLY A 409 18.10 3.79 9.23
C GLY A 409 17.68 2.34 8.98
N LYS A 410 18.15 1.74 7.88
CA LYS A 410 18.02 0.33 7.57
C LYS A 410 19.12 -0.44 8.30
N SER A 411 18.79 -1.64 8.77
CA SER A 411 19.77 -2.58 9.30
C SER A 411 19.79 -3.85 8.46
N ILE A 412 20.97 -4.37 8.18
CA ILE A 412 21.17 -5.74 7.72
C ILE A 412 21.20 -6.64 8.96
N HIS A 413 20.49 -7.76 8.85
CA HIS A 413 20.46 -8.81 9.86
C HIS A 413 21.27 -9.98 9.32
N THR A 414 22.34 -10.31 10.04
CA THR A 414 23.15 -11.49 9.78
C THR A 414 22.99 -12.47 10.93
N TYR A 415 22.62 -13.71 10.62
CA TYR A 415 22.64 -14.82 11.58
C TYR A 415 24.05 -15.39 11.64
N VAL A 416 24.59 -15.51 12.84
CA VAL A 416 25.95 -16.02 13.05
C VAL A 416 25.88 -17.21 13.99
N ASP A 417 26.14 -18.40 13.45
CA ASP A 417 26.11 -19.68 14.19
C ASP A 417 27.46 -20.03 14.82
N SER A 418 28.22 -19.01 15.22
CA SER A 418 29.42 -19.19 16.03
C SER A 418 29.19 -18.72 17.45
N SER A 419 29.75 -19.46 18.41
CA SER A 419 29.61 -19.13 19.82
C SER A 419 30.23 -17.76 20.11
N TYR A 420 29.48 -16.91 20.81
CA TYR A 420 29.92 -15.57 21.18
C TYR A 420 29.83 -15.40 22.69
N GLY A 421 30.88 -14.85 23.30
CA GLY A 421 30.92 -14.54 24.71
C GLY A 421 31.05 -13.05 24.94
N CYS A 422 30.23 -12.48 25.82
CA CYS A 422 30.36 -11.07 26.20
C CYS A 422 30.06 -10.84 27.68
N MET A 423 30.50 -9.69 28.18
CA MET A 423 30.12 -9.21 29.50
C MET A 423 28.86 -8.35 29.36
N VAL A 424 27.79 -8.73 30.05
CA VAL A 424 26.56 -7.94 30.15
C VAL A 424 26.47 -7.33 31.53
N THR A 425 26.30 -6.02 31.57
CA THR A 425 26.10 -5.26 32.81
C THR A 425 24.61 -4.99 33.00
N ASP A 426 24.07 -5.40 34.13
CA ASP A 426 22.68 -5.11 34.49
C ASP A 426 22.47 -3.63 34.85
N TYR A 427 21.22 -3.22 35.03
CA TYR A 427 20.86 -1.85 35.39
C TYR A 427 21.33 -1.43 36.80
N LEU A 428 21.85 -2.36 37.60
CA LEU A 428 22.43 -2.14 38.93
C LEU A 428 23.97 -2.04 38.88
N GLY A 429 24.58 -2.21 37.70
CA GLY A 429 26.03 -2.16 37.50
C GLY A 429 26.75 -3.50 37.71
N ASN A 430 26.04 -4.59 37.98
CA ASN A 430 26.66 -5.92 38.11
C ASN A 430 26.94 -6.49 36.72
N SER A 431 28.17 -6.96 36.50
CA SER A 431 28.57 -7.49 35.20
C SER A 431 28.69 -9.02 35.26
N HIS A 432 28.04 -9.71 34.34
CA HIS A 432 28.08 -11.15 34.19
C HIS A 432 28.60 -11.54 32.81
N TYR A 433 29.43 -12.58 32.75
CA TYR A 433 29.84 -13.17 31.47
C TYR A 433 28.71 -14.09 30.98
N CYS A 434 28.18 -13.80 29.80
CA CYS A 434 27.23 -14.67 29.11
C CYS A 434 27.90 -15.27 27.86
N THR A 435 27.46 -16.46 27.50
CA THR A 435 27.89 -17.15 26.29
C THR A 435 26.66 -17.61 25.54
N GLU A 436 26.54 -17.18 24.30
CA GLU A 436 25.47 -17.58 23.39
C GLU A 436 26.08 -18.48 22.30
N LEU A 437 25.36 -19.53 21.90
CA LEU A 437 25.83 -20.49 20.90
C LEU A 437 25.67 -19.97 19.47
N SER A 438 24.78 -19.00 19.28
CA SER A 438 24.59 -18.26 18.05
C SER A 438 24.10 -16.85 18.40
N TYR A 439 24.22 -15.91 17.47
CA TYR A 439 23.74 -14.55 17.67
C TYR A 439 23.26 -13.92 16.39
N THR A 440 22.45 -12.87 16.56
CA THR A 440 22.02 -11.98 15.50
C THR A 440 22.89 -10.73 15.53
N HIS A 441 23.59 -10.46 14.42
CA HIS A 441 24.29 -9.21 14.21
C HIS A 441 23.40 -8.25 13.41
N LEU A 442 23.23 -7.03 13.93
CA LEU A 442 22.53 -5.95 13.24
C LEU A 442 23.54 -4.85 12.92
N GLU A 443 23.73 -4.55 11.65
CA GLU A 443 24.58 -3.44 11.21
C GLU A 443 23.82 -2.46 10.33
N PRO A 444 24.16 -1.15 10.36
CA PRO A 444 23.57 -0.18 9.44
C PRO A 444 23.83 -0.56 7.98
N ALA A 445 22.83 -0.36 7.12
CA ALA A 445 22.87 -0.76 5.72
C ALA A 445 22.51 0.41 4.81
N GLU A 446 23.20 0.58 3.69
CA GLU A 446 22.85 1.62 2.71
C GLU A 446 21.51 1.35 2.00
N TYR A 447 21.02 2.35 1.30
CA TYR A 447 19.84 2.25 0.45
C TYR A 447 20.09 2.95 -0.88
N ASN A 448 20.08 2.18 -1.96
CA ASN A 448 20.27 2.67 -3.32
C ASN A 448 18.92 2.68 -4.03
N PHE A 449 18.60 3.79 -4.68
CA PHE A 449 17.35 3.96 -5.40
C PHE A 449 17.34 3.19 -6.72
N SER A 450 18.53 2.96 -7.29
CA SER A 450 18.74 2.14 -8.47
C SER A 450 18.48 0.67 -8.14
N MET A 451 17.74 -0.02 -9.00
CA MET A 451 17.91 -1.47 -9.07
C MET A 451 19.35 -1.76 -9.48
N ALA A 452 20.04 -2.62 -8.74
CA ALA A 452 21.39 -3.03 -9.10
C ALA A 452 21.41 -3.47 -10.57
N LYS A 453 22.39 -2.99 -11.34
CA LYS A 453 22.48 -3.31 -12.77
C LYS A 453 22.52 -4.83 -12.97
N GLU A 454 23.19 -5.56 -12.08
CA GLU A 454 23.21 -7.02 -12.08
C GLU A 454 21.82 -7.65 -11.89
N TYR A 455 20.93 -7.01 -11.11
CA TYR A 455 19.56 -7.45 -10.91
C TYR A 455 18.66 -7.14 -12.12
N LEU A 456 18.86 -5.99 -12.75
CA LEU A 456 18.21 -5.66 -14.03
C LEU A 456 18.67 -6.62 -15.14
N ASP A 457 19.97 -6.90 -15.23
CA ASP A 457 20.55 -7.83 -16.19
C ASP A 457 20.05 -9.26 -15.93
N PHE A 458 19.91 -9.67 -14.66
CA PHE A 458 19.30 -10.94 -14.28
C PHE A 458 17.82 -11.03 -14.70
N LEU A 459 17.03 -9.97 -14.44
CA LEU A 459 15.60 -9.91 -14.84
C LEU A 459 15.41 -9.86 -16.36
N CYS A 460 16.36 -9.28 -17.09
CA CYS A 460 16.37 -9.19 -18.55
C CYS A 460 17.05 -10.39 -19.23
N GLY A 461 17.39 -11.46 -18.50
CA GLY A 461 17.93 -12.69 -19.06
C GLY A 461 19.38 -12.59 -19.57
N GLY A 462 20.17 -11.64 -19.08
CA GLY A 462 21.60 -11.51 -19.39
C GLY A 462 21.91 -10.93 -20.77
N ILE A 463 20.99 -10.20 -21.40
CA ILE A 463 21.27 -9.54 -22.68
C ILE A 463 21.96 -8.19 -22.39
N GLN A 464 23.30 -8.18 -22.48
CA GLN A 464 24.07 -6.94 -22.65
C GLN A 464 23.51 -6.17 -23.85
N ARG A 465 22.83 -5.06 -23.60
CA ARG A 465 22.66 -4.01 -24.60
C ARG A 465 23.61 -2.89 -24.24
N ASP A 466 24.64 -2.72 -25.05
CA ASP A 466 25.43 -1.50 -25.09
C ASP A 466 24.48 -0.36 -25.44
N VAL A 467 24.15 0.46 -24.44
CA VAL A 467 23.52 1.76 -24.64
C VAL A 467 24.49 2.78 -24.08
N GLU A 468 25.15 3.50 -24.98
CA GLU A 468 25.92 4.69 -24.63
C GLU A 468 24.97 5.72 -23.99
N ILE A 469 25.38 6.28 -22.85
CA ILE A 469 24.68 7.30 -22.05
C ILE A 469 24.69 8.64 -22.78
#